data_AF-A0A973M9Y2-F1
#
_entry.id   AF-A0A973M9Y2-F1
#
_cell.length_a   1.000
_cell.length_b   1.000
_cell.length_c   1.000
_cell.angle_alpha   90.00
_cell.angle_beta   90.00
_cell.angle_gamma   90.00
#
_symmetry.space_group_name_H-M   'P 1'
#
loop_
_entity.id
_entity.type
_entity.pdbx_description
1 polymer ?
#
loop_
_entity_poly.entity_id
_entity_poly.type
_entity_poly.pdbx_seq_one_letter_code
_entity_poly.pdbx_strand_id
1 'polypeptide(L)'
;MDIRSPVQASVLIISAAALIGGSAAAAHPQSPAAAAAEAKLDRLVDAAIDSHQFFTPKERAVIERACGYRPGEWNGIQVNMVGDTYFCTNGRQVSSPEVRAVMAEVSPRIDAYVASVMRRPDVVAAQRELDRAVDAEVDRRH
;
A
#
# COMPACT_ATOMS: atom_id res chain seq x y z
N MET A 1 -24.45 31.96 -0.30
CA MET A 1 -23.32 31.83 0.64
C MET A 1 -23.53 30.49 1.33
N ASP A 2 -23.32 29.36 0.63
CA ASP A 2 -22.03 28.68 0.44
C ASP A 2 -21.32 28.50 1.80
N ILE A 3 -21.04 27.30 2.32
CA ILE A 3 -20.29 26.19 1.71
C ILE A 3 -20.79 24.82 2.25
N ARG A 4 -20.64 23.81 1.38
CA ARG A 4 -21.03 22.39 1.46
C ARG A 4 -20.45 21.56 2.62
N SER A 5 -21.19 20.47 2.90
CA SER A 5 -20.86 19.21 3.58
C SER A 5 -19.38 18.87 3.81
N PRO A 6 -19.02 18.34 5.00
CA PRO A 6 -18.00 17.32 5.12
C PRO A 6 -18.65 15.95 4.89
N VAL A 7 -18.67 15.47 3.65
CA VAL A 7 -18.77 14.03 3.42
C VAL A 7 -17.49 13.44 4.00
N GLN A 8 -17.61 12.80 5.16
CA GLN A 8 -16.59 11.92 5.73
C GLN A 8 -16.40 10.73 4.77
N ALA A 9 -15.68 10.97 3.68
CA ALA A 9 -15.06 9.91 2.92
C ALA A 9 -13.78 9.52 3.67
N SER A 10 -13.91 8.57 4.58
CA SER A 10 -12.77 7.80 5.08
C SER A 10 -12.16 7.07 3.89
N VAL A 11 -11.25 7.73 3.18
CA VAL A 11 -10.42 7.10 2.16
C VAL A 11 -9.38 6.28 2.92
N LEU A 12 -9.68 5.01 3.13
CA LEU A 12 -8.65 4.01 3.43
C LEU A 12 -7.85 3.82 2.14
N ILE A 13 -6.81 4.65 1.97
CA ILE A 13 -5.75 4.38 1.01
C ILE A 13 -5.02 3.15 1.58
N ILE A 14 -5.36 1.96 1.09
CA ILE A 14 -4.52 0.80 1.31
C ILE A 14 -3.36 0.94 0.32
N SER A 15 -2.45 1.85 0.62
CA SER A 15 -1.05 1.66 0.26
C SER A 15 -0.65 0.33 0.90
N ALA A 16 0.07 -0.53 0.20
CA ALA A 16 0.58 -1.80 0.71
C ALA A 16 1.68 -1.63 1.79
N ALA A 17 1.47 -0.70 2.72
CA ALA A 17 2.23 -0.38 3.92
C ALA A 17 1.33 -0.38 5.17
N ALA A 18 0.19 -1.08 5.13
CA ALA A 18 -0.76 -1.13 6.24
C ALA A 18 -0.41 -2.21 7.27
N LEU A 19 0.79 -2.16 7.85
CA LEU A 19 1.13 -2.76 9.15
C LEU A 19 2.22 -1.92 9.85
N ILE A 20 2.03 -0.60 9.92
CA ILE A 20 2.63 0.21 10.98
C ILE A 20 1.45 0.74 11.78
N GLY A 21 1.40 0.35 13.06
CA GLY A 21 0.31 0.66 13.98
C GLY A 21 -0.12 2.12 13.86
N GLY A 22 -1.39 2.31 13.54
CA GLY A 22 -2.01 3.61 13.44
C GLY A 22 -1.83 4.40 14.74
N SER A 23 -0.95 5.38 14.71
CA SER A 23 -1.01 6.56 15.56
C SER A 23 -1.43 7.70 14.65
N ALA A 24 -2.73 7.96 14.61
CA ALA A 24 -3.24 9.18 14.01
C ALA A 24 -2.67 10.41 14.75
N ALA A 25 -2.32 11.42 13.97
CA ALA A 25 -2.09 12.82 14.35
C ALA A 25 -0.73 13.15 15.01
N ALA A 26 0.26 13.45 14.16
CA ALA A 26 0.82 14.79 14.01
C ALA A 26 1.88 14.79 12.91
N ALA A 27 1.75 15.69 11.93
CA ALA A 27 2.83 16.02 11.01
C ALA A 27 3.93 16.74 11.79
N HIS A 28 4.69 15.98 12.58
CA HIS A 28 5.88 16.51 13.23
C HIS A 28 7.00 16.61 12.19
N PRO A 29 7.83 17.66 12.24
CA PRO A 29 9.03 17.70 11.42
C PRO A 29 9.87 16.47 11.76
N GLN A 30 9.96 15.53 10.81
CA GLN A 30 10.82 14.36 10.94
C GLN A 30 12.27 14.82 10.88
N SER A 31 13.13 14.21 11.68
CA SER A 31 14.56 14.46 11.57
C SER A 31 15.06 14.01 10.18
N PRO A 32 16.08 14.66 9.60
CA PRO A 32 16.66 14.22 8.33
C PRO A 32 17.12 12.75 8.36
N ALA A 33 17.54 12.27 9.53
CA ALA A 33 17.94 10.88 9.73
C ALA A 33 16.75 9.91 9.65
N ALA A 34 15.62 10.24 10.28
CA ALA A 34 14.41 9.42 10.20
C ALA A 34 13.87 9.38 8.76
N ALA A 35 13.80 10.53 8.08
CA ALA A 35 13.36 10.60 6.69
C ALA A 35 14.26 9.78 5.73
N ALA A 36 15.58 9.81 5.94
CA ALA A 36 16.51 9.02 5.13
C ALA A 36 16.36 7.51 5.38
N ALA A 37 16.14 7.10 6.63
CA ALA A 37 15.92 5.71 6.99
C ALA A 37 14.58 5.17 6.44
N GLU A 38 13.52 5.97 6.52
CA GLU A 38 12.20 5.68 5.91
C GLU A 38 12.34 5.51 4.39
N ALA A 39 12.94 6.48 3.69
CA ALA A 39 13.17 6.40 2.25
C ALA A 39 14.07 5.22 1.83
N LYS A 40 14.91 4.70 2.73
CA LYS A 40 15.69 3.47 2.49
C LYS A 40 14.81 2.23 2.63
N LEU A 41 13.98 2.17 3.67
CA LEU A 41 13.03 1.08 3.89
C LEU A 41 12.02 0.99 2.74
N ASP A 42 11.41 2.11 2.37
CA ASP A 42 10.44 2.19 1.26
C ASP A 42 11.03 1.65 -0.03
N ARG A 43 12.23 2.11 -0.42
CA ARG A 43 12.90 1.62 -1.63
C ARG A 43 13.16 0.12 -1.62
N LEU A 44 13.47 -0.48 -0.46
CA LEU A 44 13.71 -1.93 -0.37
C LEU A 44 12.41 -2.73 -0.54
N VAL A 45 11.32 -2.23 0.03
CA VAL A 45 9.99 -2.85 -0.06
C VAL A 45 9.42 -2.67 -1.47
N ASP A 46 9.45 -1.45 -2.02
CA ASP A 46 8.99 -1.12 -3.37
C ASP A 46 9.72 -1.95 -4.43
N ALA A 47 11.06 -2.01 -4.36
CA ALA A 47 11.84 -2.81 -5.29
C ALA A 47 11.48 -4.31 -5.24
N ALA A 48 11.10 -4.82 -4.06
CA ALA A 48 10.64 -6.20 -3.93
C ALA A 48 9.26 -6.41 -4.58
N ILE A 49 8.31 -5.52 -4.27
CA ILE A 49 6.93 -5.57 -4.78
C ILE A 49 6.93 -5.42 -6.31
N ASP A 50 7.63 -4.43 -6.85
CA ASP A 50 7.68 -4.14 -8.29
C ASP A 50 8.27 -5.29 -9.11
N SER A 51 9.13 -6.09 -8.49
CA SER A 51 9.74 -7.27 -9.12
C SER A 51 8.83 -8.51 -9.15
N HIS A 52 7.71 -8.49 -8.43
CA HIS A 52 6.89 -9.68 -8.21
C HIS A 52 5.57 -9.63 -8.97
N GLN A 53 5.16 -10.77 -9.51
CA GLN A 53 3.88 -10.92 -10.19
C GLN A 53 2.88 -11.64 -9.28
N PHE A 54 1.96 -10.87 -8.68
CA PHE A 54 0.92 -11.42 -7.79
C PHE A 54 -0.25 -12.05 -8.54
N PHE A 55 -0.58 -11.51 -9.71
CA PHE A 55 -1.76 -11.88 -10.48
C PHE A 55 -1.40 -12.76 -11.67
N THR A 56 -2.15 -13.84 -11.83
CA THR A 56 -2.12 -14.68 -13.03
C THR A 56 -2.69 -13.93 -14.24
N PRO A 57 -2.41 -14.36 -15.49
CA PRO A 57 -3.02 -13.75 -16.67
C PRO A 57 -4.56 -13.77 -16.65
N LYS A 58 -5.17 -14.82 -16.08
CA LYS A 58 -6.63 -14.96 -15.97
C LYS A 58 -7.21 -13.95 -14.98
N GLU A 59 -6.59 -13.80 -13.81
CA GLU A 59 -7.00 -12.84 -12.79
C GLU A 59 -6.86 -11.40 -13.31
N ARG A 60 -5.75 -11.09 -13.99
CA ARG A 60 -5.54 -9.80 -14.64
C ARG A 60 -6.64 -9.48 -15.65
N ALA A 61 -7.01 -10.44 -16.49
CA ALA A 61 -8.06 -10.23 -17.48
C ALA A 61 -9.42 -9.86 -16.84
N VAL A 62 -9.73 -10.35 -15.64
CA VAL A 62 -10.94 -9.97 -14.90
C VAL A 62 -10.88 -8.50 -14.51
N ILE A 63 -9.77 -8.06 -13.91
CA ILE A 63 -9.57 -6.65 -13.50
C ILE A 63 -9.54 -5.73 -14.72
N GLU A 64 -8.78 -6.08 -15.76
CA GLU A 64 -8.66 -5.31 -16.99
C GLU A 64 -10.03 -5.09 -17.65
N ARG A 65 -10.84 -6.16 -17.78
CA ARG A 65 -12.20 -6.07 -18.31
C ARG A 65 -13.09 -5.17 -17.45
N ALA A 66 -13.03 -5.31 -16.13
CA ALA A 66 -13.89 -4.55 -15.23
C ALA A 66 -13.51 -3.05 -15.18
N CYS A 67 -12.21 -2.75 -15.19
CA CYS A 67 -11.68 -1.40 -15.22
C CYS A 67 -11.72 -0.74 -16.61
N GLY A 68 -11.97 -1.51 -17.67
CA GLY A 68 -11.98 -1.03 -19.06
C GLY A 68 -10.59 -0.80 -19.64
N TYR A 69 -9.58 -1.50 -19.14
CA TYR A 69 -8.23 -1.48 -19.68
C TYR A 69 -8.13 -2.36 -20.92
N ARG A 70 -7.15 -2.07 -21.79
CA ARG A 70 -6.77 -3.02 -22.85
C ARG A 70 -6.08 -4.24 -22.24
N PRO A 71 -6.17 -5.42 -22.89
CA PRO A 71 -5.42 -6.58 -22.46
C PRO A 71 -3.93 -6.26 -22.34
N GLY A 72 -3.33 -6.51 -21.18
CA GLY A 72 -1.91 -6.22 -20.97
C GLY A 72 -1.61 -4.84 -20.35
N GLU A 73 -2.56 -3.92 -20.33
CA GLU A 73 -2.33 -2.52 -19.91
C GLU A 73 -2.17 -2.38 -18.38
N TRP A 74 -2.80 -3.26 -17.60
CA TRP A 74 -2.67 -3.23 -16.15
C TRP A 74 -1.51 -4.12 -15.68
N ASN A 75 -0.60 -3.52 -14.91
CA ASN A 75 0.64 -4.18 -14.44
C ASN A 75 0.45 -5.09 -13.22
N GLY A 76 -0.73 -5.08 -12.58
CA GLY A 76 -1.01 -5.94 -11.43
C GLY A 76 -0.40 -5.47 -10.10
N ILE A 77 0.15 -4.27 -10.03
CA ILE A 77 0.80 -3.74 -8.81
C ILE A 77 -0.14 -2.79 -8.08
N GLN A 78 -0.82 -1.91 -8.82
CA GLN A 78 -1.74 -0.94 -8.23
C GLN A 78 -3.08 -1.60 -7.92
N VAL A 79 -3.31 -1.86 -6.63
CA VAL A 79 -4.51 -2.48 -6.08
C VAL A 79 -5.06 -1.55 -5.02
N ASN A 80 -6.31 -1.13 -5.16
CA ASN A 80 -6.99 -0.32 -4.16
C ASN A 80 -8.42 -0.84 -3.99
N MET A 81 -8.73 -1.31 -2.78
CA MET A 81 -10.06 -1.79 -2.43
C MET A 81 -10.52 -1.09 -1.15
N VAL A 82 -11.74 -0.55 -1.17
CA VAL A 82 -12.40 -0.03 0.03
C VAL A 82 -13.76 -0.71 0.17
N GLY A 83 -13.90 -1.52 1.21
CA GLY A 83 -15.05 -2.43 1.36
C GLY A 83 -15.17 -3.35 0.14
N ASP A 84 -16.33 -3.34 -0.51
CA ASP A 84 -16.61 -4.17 -1.69
C ASP A 84 -16.27 -3.51 -3.04
N THR A 85 -15.69 -2.30 -3.00
CA THR A 85 -15.42 -1.49 -4.19
C THR A 85 -13.94 -1.46 -4.51
N TYR A 86 -13.60 -1.81 -5.75
CA TYR A 86 -12.26 -1.71 -6.29
C TYR A 86 -12.08 -0.38 -7.03
N PHE A 87 -10.99 0.32 -6.77
CA PHE A 87 -10.65 1.61 -7.36
C PHE A 87 -9.54 1.42 -8.39
N CYS A 88 -9.92 1.50 -9.65
CA CYS A 88 -9.02 1.44 -10.79
C CYS A 88 -8.17 2.72 -10.86
N THR A 89 -6.93 2.61 -11.32
CA THR A 89 -5.98 3.72 -11.48
C THR A 89 -6.45 4.80 -12.46
N ASN A 90 -7.33 4.44 -13.40
CA ASN A 90 -8.01 5.40 -14.29
C ASN A 90 -9.17 6.16 -13.62
N GLY A 91 -9.37 6.01 -12.31
CA GLY A 91 -10.43 6.66 -11.54
C GLY A 91 -11.79 5.93 -11.56
N ARG A 92 -11.90 4.80 -12.26
CA ARG A 92 -13.14 4.01 -12.26
C ARG A 92 -13.32 3.26 -10.94
N GLN A 93 -14.55 3.25 -10.46
CA GLN A 93 -14.96 2.45 -9.30
C GLN A 93 -15.71 1.22 -9.79
N VAL A 94 -15.33 0.06 -9.29
CA VAL A 94 -15.85 -1.24 -9.72
C VAL A 94 -16.38 -1.98 -8.50
N SER A 95 -17.69 -2.20 -8.46
CA SER A 95 -18.32 -3.14 -7.54
C SER A 95 -18.73 -4.38 -8.33
N SER A 96 -17.84 -5.37 -8.40
CA SER A 96 -18.04 -6.60 -9.16
C SER A 96 -17.77 -7.82 -8.28
N PRO A 97 -18.68 -8.81 -8.23
CA PRO A 97 -18.45 -10.04 -7.49
C PRO A 97 -17.26 -10.84 -8.04
N GLU A 98 -17.01 -10.79 -9.35
CA GLU A 98 -15.83 -11.43 -9.96
C GLU A 98 -14.52 -10.79 -9.48
N VAL A 99 -14.48 -9.45 -9.43
CA VAL A 99 -13.31 -8.71 -8.94
C VAL A 99 -13.09 -9.02 -7.46
N ARG A 100 -14.16 -9.04 -6.64
CA ARG A 100 -14.05 -9.41 -5.22
C ARG A 100 -13.53 -10.84 -5.05
N ALA A 101 -13.99 -11.79 -5.85
CA ALA A 101 -13.51 -13.17 -5.78
C ALA A 101 -12.01 -13.27 -6.13
N VAL A 102 -11.58 -12.60 -7.20
CA VAL A 102 -10.15 -12.51 -7.56
C VAL A 102 -9.34 -11.92 -6.42
N MET A 103 -9.80 -10.81 -5.84
CA MET A 103 -9.06 -10.16 -4.75
C MET A 103 -9.03 -11.00 -3.48
N ALA A 104 -10.11 -11.71 -3.13
CA ALA A 104 -10.15 -12.63 -2.01
C ALA A 104 -9.17 -13.80 -2.18
N GLU A 105 -8.98 -14.28 -3.41
CA GLU A 105 -8.02 -15.34 -3.74
C GLU A 105 -6.57 -14.84 -3.79
N VAL A 106 -6.35 -13.60 -4.22
CA VAL A 106 -4.99 -13.03 -4.35
C VAL A 106 -4.48 -12.47 -3.02
N SER A 107 -5.34 -11.94 -2.15
CA SER A 107 -4.91 -11.29 -0.88
C SER A 107 -3.97 -12.18 -0.04
N PRO A 108 -4.26 -13.47 0.21
CA PRO A 108 -3.37 -14.31 1.01
C PRO A 108 -1.99 -14.50 0.37
N ARG A 109 -1.90 -14.47 -0.96
CA ARG A 109 -0.62 -14.55 -1.69
C ARG A 109 0.20 -13.27 -1.52
N ILE A 110 -0.46 -12.12 -1.63
CA ILE A 110 0.16 -10.82 -1.38
C ILE A 110 0.67 -10.77 0.06
N ASP A 111 -0.18 -11.09 1.03
CA ASP A 111 0.16 -11.03 2.46
C ASP A 111 1.35 -11.93 2.80
N ALA A 112 1.35 -13.17 2.29
CA ALA A 112 2.44 -14.11 2.50
C ALA A 112 3.77 -13.60 1.90
N TYR A 113 3.71 -13.00 0.72
CA TYR A 113 4.90 -12.45 0.06
C TYR A 113 5.43 -11.21 0.78
N VAL A 114 4.56 -10.25 1.15
CA VAL A 114 4.95 -9.07 1.92
C VAL A 114 5.55 -9.49 3.27
N ALA A 115 4.94 -10.44 3.98
CA ALA A 115 5.50 -10.98 5.21
C ALA A 115 6.87 -11.64 4.98
N SER A 116 7.10 -12.27 3.83
CA SER A 116 8.42 -12.76 3.41
C SER A 116 9.41 -11.61 3.21
N VAL A 117 9.03 -10.55 2.49
CA VAL A 117 9.88 -9.37 2.25
C VAL A 117 10.28 -8.70 3.56
N MET A 118 9.34 -8.50 4.47
CA MET A 118 9.58 -7.88 5.78
C MET A 118 10.49 -8.71 6.69
N ARG A 119 10.65 -10.01 6.42
CA ARG A 119 11.61 -10.88 7.14
C ARG A 119 13.00 -10.91 6.52
N ARG A 120 13.21 -10.26 5.37
CA ARG A 120 14.54 -10.22 4.75
C ARG A 120 15.52 -9.47 5.66
N PRO A 121 16.77 -9.94 5.81
CA PRO A 121 17.74 -9.32 6.73
C PRO A 121 18.01 -7.83 6.44
N ASP A 122 18.02 -7.43 5.17
CA ASP A 122 18.23 -6.05 4.75
C ASP A 122 17.05 -5.13 5.10
N VAL A 123 15.82 -5.61 4.90
CA VAL A 123 14.59 -4.90 5.30
C VAL A 123 14.50 -4.78 6.81
N VAL A 124 14.78 -5.87 7.56
CA VAL A 124 14.83 -5.84 9.02
C VAL A 124 15.89 -4.86 9.54
N ALA A 125 17.06 -4.79 8.89
CA ALA A 125 18.10 -3.85 9.26
C ALA A 125 17.67 -2.39 9.01
N ALA A 126 17.01 -2.12 7.88
CA ALA A 126 16.47 -0.79 7.56
C ALA A 126 15.35 -0.37 8.52
N GLN A 127 14.44 -1.29 8.88
CA GLN A 127 13.41 -1.03 9.88
C GLN A 127 14.03 -0.64 11.23
N ARG A 128 15.02 -1.41 11.72
CA ARG A 128 15.72 -1.09 12.98
C ARG A 128 16.49 0.22 12.93
N GLU A 129 16.93 0.66 11.75
CA GLU A 129 17.56 1.97 11.55
C GLU A 129 16.53 3.09 11.68
N LEU A 130 15.36 2.92 11.08
CA LEU A 130 14.24 3.84 11.23
C LEU A 130 13.79 3.93 12.69
N ASP A 131 13.57 2.81 13.36
CA ASP A 131 13.13 2.77 14.76
C ASP A 131 14.10 3.56 15.66
N ARG A 132 15.41 3.34 15.51
CA ARG A 132 16.44 4.09 16.26
C ARG A 132 16.43 5.59 15.96
N ALA A 133 16.21 5.96 14.70
CA ALA A 133 16.17 7.37 14.30
C ALA A 133 14.92 8.08 14.85
N VAL A 134 13.80 7.35 14.98
CA VAL A 134 12.56 7.84 15.60
C VAL A 134 12.72 7.95 17.11
N ASP A 135 13.26 6.93 17.79
CA ASP A 135 13.49 6.96 19.24
C ASP A 135 14.41 8.14 19.63
N ALA A 136 15.50 8.36 18.88
CA ALA A 136 16.38 9.50 19.09
C ALA A 136 15.70 10.87 18.88
N GLU A 137 14.65 10.94 18.05
CA GLU A 137 13.85 12.15 17.90
C GLU A 137 12.90 12.35 19.09
N VAL A 138 12.29 11.27 19.58
CA VAL A 138 11.42 11.31 20.77
C VAL A 138 12.22 11.73 22.00
N ASP A 139 13.41 11.16 22.22
CA ASP A 139 14.29 11.51 23.34
C ASP A 139 14.72 12.98 23.31
N ARG A 140 14.99 13.55 22.13
CA ARG A 140 15.38 14.97 22.00
C ARG A 140 14.27 15.96 22.36
N ARG A 141 13.03 15.50 22.44
CA ARG A 141 11.86 16.32 22.74
C ARG A 141 11.42 16.24 24.20
N HIS A 142 12.03 15.36 24.99
CA HIS A 142 11.79 15.19 26.43
C HIS A 142 12.99 15.70 27.24
#